data_AF-A0A7Y2U190-F1
#
_entry.id   AF-A0A7Y2U190-F1
#
_cell.length_a   1.000
_cell.length_b   1.000
_cell.length_c   1.000
_cell.angle_alpha   90.00
_cell.angle_beta   90.00
_cell.angle_gamma   90.00
#
_symmetry.space_group_name_H-M   'P 1'
#
loop_
_entity.id
_entity.type
_entity.pdbx_description
1 polymer ?
#
loop_
_entity_poly.entity_id
_entity_poly.type
_entity_poly.pdbx_seq_one_letter_code
_entity_poly.pdbx_strand_id
1 'polypeptide(L)'
;MNTGNGNDGERFTGHGSEWRDANLSPEEAQTATAWVEQVINKRSMEVNKDRVEDVRDEMWQLEKEGEIVVHRVGDEHKPRIAKTIYGWDKKIPTHQLWHHKSCGQCGNIPGYPASLLWMMNELGVSYLDETDQTSCTAWNYHGSGIGNIVSLAAVFLRNFHQAYISSKAQGLPAGYYYPLVHCGTSFGNYKEVRAYLLHSAELREQVKKILAKLGRLVDGKLLIPEEIVHYSEWVHMMRQDIANRQTIDVSNIRATIHPACHVYKMVPQDVIYDEDVLGGNRVAVSTGIMDSLGTQVIDYSTWYDCCGFGFRHIISEREFTRSFAIDRKIKVAVEEAQADVMIGHDTGCITTLDKNQWIGKAAGKDYSLPVVADIQFAALACGAHPYKIVQSHWHASATESLMEKMGIDWQSAKAEFEAYLKQVEAGEHESLYDPRLAITSGPGFEKAPQLAYGESLKQADKAAG
;
A
#
# COMPACT_ATOMS: atom_id res chain seq x y z
N MET A 1 54.52 -6.61 34.67
CA MET A 1 54.90 -5.50 33.77
C MET A 1 55.47 -6.12 32.51
N ASN A 2 54.74 -6.04 31.40
CA ASN A 2 55.32 -6.27 30.08
C ASN A 2 54.69 -5.23 29.16
N THR A 3 55.56 -4.44 28.53
CA THR A 3 55.28 -3.20 27.82
C THR A 3 54.87 -3.47 26.37
N GLY A 4 54.02 -2.59 25.83
CA GLY A 4 53.20 -2.80 24.63
C GLY A 4 53.91 -2.97 23.29
N ASN A 5 53.13 -3.44 22.32
CA ASN A 5 53.27 -3.12 20.90
C ASN A 5 51.90 -2.66 20.39
N GLY A 6 51.92 -1.51 19.70
CA GLY A 6 50.76 -0.68 19.37
C GLY A 6 49.78 -1.32 18.40
N ASN A 7 48.51 -1.13 18.69
CA ASN A 7 47.39 -1.45 17.82
C ASN A 7 46.75 -0.10 17.47
N ASP A 8 47.32 0.58 16.47
CA ASP A 8 46.77 1.83 15.97
C ASP A 8 45.59 1.48 15.05
N GLY A 9 44.39 1.90 15.46
CA GLY A 9 43.12 1.58 14.81
C GLY A 9 42.95 2.27 13.46
N GLU A 10 43.61 1.79 12.42
CA GLU A 10 43.32 2.18 11.04
C GLU A 10 42.01 1.56 10.56
N ARG A 11 41.03 2.42 10.27
CA ARG A 11 39.81 2.05 9.55
C ARG A 11 40.15 1.96 8.06
N PHE A 12 40.12 0.75 7.50
CA PHE A 12 40.17 0.57 6.05
C PHE A 12 38.99 1.30 5.41
N THR A 13 39.28 2.26 4.54
CA THR A 13 38.25 2.95 3.74
C THR A 13 38.11 2.22 2.41
N GLY A 14 36.90 2.12 1.85
CA GLY A 14 36.65 1.35 0.62
C GLY A 14 37.39 1.88 -0.63
N HIS A 15 38.04 3.04 -0.56
CA HIS A 15 38.68 3.73 -1.68
C HIS A 15 39.90 4.58 -1.27
N GLY A 16 40.70 4.14 -0.28
CA GLY A 16 41.89 4.89 0.16
C GLY A 16 43.17 4.63 -0.67
N SER A 17 44.23 5.40 -0.43
CA SER A 17 45.52 5.25 -1.13
C SER A 17 46.32 4.02 -0.68
N GLU A 18 45.84 3.32 0.34
CA GLU A 18 46.34 2.03 0.82
C GLU A 18 46.06 0.85 -0.13
N TRP A 19 45.12 1.00 -1.07
CA TRP A 19 44.81 -0.02 -2.06
C TRP A 19 45.84 0.01 -3.20
N ARG A 20 46.43 -1.16 -3.49
CA ARG A 20 47.40 -1.34 -4.56
C ARG A 20 46.81 -2.20 -5.66
N ASP A 21 47.21 -1.95 -6.91
CA ASP A 21 46.84 -2.82 -8.03
C ASP A 21 47.28 -4.25 -7.74
N ALA A 22 46.35 -5.18 -7.88
CA ALA A 22 46.56 -6.60 -7.58
C ALA A 22 47.49 -7.28 -8.60
N ASN A 23 47.82 -6.60 -9.72
CA ASN A 23 48.68 -7.09 -10.81
C ASN A 23 48.31 -8.51 -11.30
N LEU A 24 47.03 -8.87 -11.22
CA LEU A 24 46.53 -10.14 -11.71
C LEU A 24 46.51 -10.12 -13.23
N SER A 25 46.88 -11.24 -13.87
CA SER A 25 46.61 -11.42 -15.29
C SER A 25 45.09 -11.38 -15.56
N PRO A 26 44.63 -11.11 -16.79
CA PRO A 26 43.20 -11.07 -17.09
C PRO A 26 42.42 -12.33 -16.67
N GLU A 27 43.03 -13.51 -16.80
CA GLU A 27 42.43 -14.80 -16.40
C GLU A 27 42.37 -14.97 -14.87
N GLU A 28 43.41 -14.53 -14.16
CA GLU A 28 43.45 -14.53 -12.69
C GLU A 28 42.51 -13.49 -12.10
N ALA A 29 42.39 -12.32 -12.74
CA ALA A 29 41.42 -11.29 -12.37
C ALA A 29 40.00 -11.84 -12.52
N GLN A 30 39.69 -12.48 -13.65
CA GLN A 30 38.38 -13.10 -13.90
C GLN A 30 38.08 -14.23 -12.91
N THR A 31 39.07 -15.06 -12.57
CA THR A 31 38.92 -16.11 -11.54
C THR A 31 38.74 -15.51 -10.13
N ALA A 32 39.49 -14.46 -9.80
CA ALA A 32 39.42 -13.76 -8.51
C ALA A 32 38.14 -12.93 -8.35
N THR A 33 37.49 -12.54 -9.46
CA THR A 33 36.16 -11.91 -9.47
C THR A 33 35.03 -12.88 -9.82
N ALA A 34 35.32 -14.16 -10.08
CA ALA A 34 34.28 -15.15 -10.42
C ALA A 34 33.24 -15.31 -9.31
N TRP A 35 33.60 -15.04 -8.05
CA TRP A 35 32.65 -15.00 -6.92
C TRP A 35 31.76 -13.76 -6.90
N VAL A 36 32.16 -12.67 -7.58
CA VAL A 36 31.37 -11.45 -7.78
C VAL A 36 30.35 -11.66 -8.92
N GLU A 37 30.75 -12.41 -9.95
CA GLU A 37 29.87 -12.80 -11.08
C GLU A 37 28.96 -13.99 -10.75
N GLN A 38 29.39 -14.87 -9.84
CA GLN A 38 28.49 -15.77 -9.15
C GLN A 38 27.57 -14.88 -8.32
N VAL A 39 26.35 -14.67 -8.81
CA VAL A 39 25.24 -14.16 -8.00
C VAL A 39 25.01 -15.17 -6.87
N ILE A 40 25.85 -15.13 -5.85
CA ILE A 40 25.55 -15.64 -4.53
C ILE A 40 24.56 -14.61 -4.00
N ASN A 41 23.31 -14.75 -4.42
CA ASN A 41 22.22 -14.02 -3.82
C ASN A 41 22.19 -14.50 -2.37
N LYS A 42 22.92 -13.84 -1.45
CA LYS A 42 22.96 -14.19 -0.02
C LYS A 42 21.54 -14.37 0.51
N ARG A 43 20.60 -13.65 -0.08
CA ARG A 43 19.17 -13.80 0.08
C ARG A 43 18.65 -15.20 -0.28
N SER A 44 18.89 -15.76 -1.46
CA SER A 44 18.41 -17.12 -1.79
C SER A 44 18.96 -18.20 -0.85
N MET A 45 20.10 -17.94 -0.18
CA MET A 45 20.63 -18.78 0.91
C MET A 45 19.96 -18.51 2.28
N GLU A 46 19.42 -17.30 2.50
CA GLU A 46 18.75 -16.87 3.73
C GLU A 46 17.22 -17.05 3.71
N VAL A 47 16.60 -17.09 2.52
CA VAL A 47 15.15 -17.15 2.32
C VAL A 47 14.73 -18.41 1.58
N ASN A 48 14.72 -19.53 2.30
CA ASN A 48 14.08 -20.77 1.86
C ASN A 48 12.74 -20.92 2.59
N LYS A 49 11.69 -21.35 1.87
CA LYS A 49 10.36 -21.71 2.40
C LYS A 49 10.39 -22.59 3.66
N ASP A 50 11.39 -23.46 3.80
CA ASP A 50 11.49 -24.38 4.94
C ASP A 50 11.96 -23.67 6.23
N ARG A 51 12.32 -22.38 6.16
CA ARG A 51 12.84 -21.59 7.30
C ARG A 51 11.78 -20.81 8.05
N VAL A 52 10.57 -20.70 7.50
CA VAL A 52 9.46 -19.96 8.11
C VAL A 52 8.19 -20.78 7.99
N GLU A 53 7.31 -20.67 8.97
CA GLU A 53 6.00 -21.32 8.93
C GLU A 53 5.06 -20.59 7.96
N ASP A 54 4.41 -21.33 7.08
CA ASP A 54 3.29 -20.82 6.30
C ASP A 54 2.04 -20.84 7.18
N VAL A 55 1.53 -19.65 7.50
CA VAL A 55 0.33 -19.46 8.33
C VAL A 55 -0.90 -20.22 7.80
N ARG A 56 -0.90 -20.59 6.52
CA ARG A 56 -2.02 -21.33 5.92
C ARG A 56 -2.05 -22.78 6.39
N ASP A 57 -0.92 -23.39 6.71
CA ASP A 57 -0.87 -24.79 7.15
C ASP A 57 -1.64 -24.98 8.47
N GLU A 58 -1.37 -24.13 9.46
CA GLU A 58 -2.12 -24.10 10.74
C GLU A 58 -3.59 -23.74 10.50
N MET A 59 -3.86 -22.79 9.61
CA MET A 59 -5.23 -22.38 9.27
C MET A 59 -6.06 -23.53 8.69
N TRP A 60 -5.48 -24.36 7.81
CA TRP A 60 -6.17 -25.54 7.26
C TRP A 60 -6.44 -26.61 8.32
N GLN A 61 -5.50 -26.80 9.25
CA GLN A 61 -5.68 -27.74 10.35
C GLN A 61 -6.82 -27.29 11.28
N LEU A 62 -6.84 -26.01 11.68
CA LEU A 62 -7.90 -25.44 12.51
C LEU A 62 -9.28 -25.50 11.84
N GLU A 63 -9.35 -25.28 10.53
CA GLU A 63 -10.62 -25.40 9.80
C GLU A 63 -11.11 -26.85 9.74
N LYS A 64 -10.20 -27.80 9.52
CA LYS A 64 -10.52 -29.24 9.54
C LYS A 64 -11.01 -29.70 10.91
N GLU A 65 -10.46 -29.15 11.98
CA GLU A 65 -10.91 -29.37 13.36
C GLU A 65 -12.23 -28.66 13.68
N GLY A 66 -12.70 -27.79 12.78
CA GLY A 66 -13.96 -27.07 12.92
C GLY A 66 -13.90 -25.86 13.84
N GLU A 67 -12.70 -25.36 14.16
CA GLU A 67 -12.49 -24.20 15.03
C GLU A 67 -12.78 -22.87 14.33
N ILE A 68 -12.46 -22.80 13.03
CA ILE A 68 -12.60 -21.60 12.20
C ILE A 68 -13.32 -21.91 10.88
N VAL A 69 -13.69 -20.86 10.16
CA VAL A 69 -14.08 -20.88 8.74
C VAL A 69 -13.10 -20.01 7.99
N VAL A 70 -12.54 -20.51 6.88
CA VAL A 70 -11.62 -19.73 6.06
C VAL A 70 -12.38 -18.99 4.96
N HIS A 71 -12.24 -17.67 4.93
CA HIS A 71 -12.64 -16.86 3.78
C HIS A 71 -11.59 -17.03 2.68
N ARG A 72 -11.87 -17.94 1.74
CA ARG A 72 -10.97 -18.30 0.64
C ARG A 72 -11.02 -17.29 -0.51
N VAL A 73 -9.90 -17.15 -1.22
CA VAL A 73 -9.86 -16.51 -2.54
C VAL A 73 -10.24 -17.55 -3.59
N GLY A 74 -11.50 -17.54 -4.03
CA GLY A 74 -12.04 -18.39 -5.10
C GLY A 74 -11.76 -17.90 -6.52
N ASP A 75 -12.06 -18.74 -7.51
CA ASP A 75 -11.83 -18.47 -8.95
C ASP A 75 -12.62 -17.26 -9.46
N GLU A 76 -13.79 -17.00 -8.88
CA GLU A 76 -14.64 -15.84 -9.15
C GLU A 76 -13.94 -14.49 -8.92
N HIS A 77 -12.94 -14.48 -8.03
CA HIS A 77 -12.11 -13.30 -7.75
C HIS A 77 -10.98 -13.11 -8.76
N LYS A 78 -10.84 -14.02 -9.74
CA LYS A 78 -9.79 -14.01 -10.77
C LYS A 78 -8.39 -13.82 -10.17
N PRO A 79 -7.96 -14.65 -9.21
CA PRO A 79 -6.71 -14.42 -8.51
C PRO A 79 -5.51 -14.49 -9.46
N ARG A 80 -4.56 -13.58 -9.27
CA ARG A 80 -3.21 -13.68 -9.83
C ARG A 80 -2.25 -14.15 -8.74
N ILE A 81 -1.23 -14.90 -9.13
CA ILE A 81 -0.27 -15.48 -8.20
C ILE A 81 0.98 -14.62 -8.14
N ALA A 82 1.30 -14.13 -6.95
CA ALA A 82 2.55 -13.46 -6.65
C ALA A 82 3.48 -14.40 -5.87
N LYS A 83 4.80 -14.17 -5.99
CA LYS A 83 5.79 -14.87 -5.18
C LYS A 83 6.18 -14.03 -3.97
N THR A 84 6.22 -14.66 -2.80
CA THR A 84 6.76 -14.02 -1.61
C THR A 84 8.29 -14.10 -1.60
N ILE A 85 8.93 -13.38 -0.68
CA ILE A 85 10.38 -13.48 -0.46
C ILE A 85 10.87 -14.91 -0.21
N TYR A 86 10.06 -15.79 0.39
CA TYR A 86 10.43 -17.19 0.67
C TYR A 86 10.01 -18.14 -0.46
N GLY A 87 9.52 -17.60 -1.59
CA GLY A 87 9.08 -18.38 -2.75
C GLY A 87 7.69 -18.98 -2.64
N TRP A 88 6.91 -18.61 -1.61
CA TRP A 88 5.52 -19.05 -1.49
C TRP A 88 4.64 -18.38 -2.53
N ASP A 89 3.65 -19.13 -3.01
CA ASP A 89 2.57 -18.55 -3.79
C ASP A 89 1.66 -17.76 -2.87
N LYS A 90 1.29 -16.56 -3.28
CA LYS A 90 0.29 -15.71 -2.64
C LYS A 90 -0.80 -15.39 -3.65
N LYS A 91 -2.06 -15.64 -3.30
CA LYS A 91 -3.19 -15.30 -4.17
C LYS A 91 -3.59 -13.85 -3.98
N ILE A 92 -3.58 -13.08 -5.07
CA ILE A 92 -4.02 -11.69 -5.09
C ILE A 92 -5.34 -11.65 -5.88
N PRO A 93 -6.50 -11.48 -5.22
CA PRO A 93 -7.78 -11.35 -5.92
C PRO A 93 -7.73 -10.09 -6.78
N THR A 94 -8.19 -10.16 -8.04
CA THR A 94 -8.18 -9.02 -8.96
C THR A 94 -9.57 -8.51 -9.32
N HIS A 95 -10.62 -9.23 -8.91
CA HIS A 95 -12.01 -8.92 -9.19
C HIS A 95 -12.92 -9.23 -7.99
N GLN A 96 -14.10 -8.62 -7.95
CA GLN A 96 -15.06 -8.70 -6.84
C GLN A 96 -14.42 -8.33 -5.50
N LEU A 97 -13.96 -7.08 -5.40
CA LEU A 97 -13.18 -6.61 -4.26
C LEU A 97 -14.04 -5.84 -3.27
N TRP A 98 -13.78 -5.98 -1.97
CA TRP A 98 -14.37 -5.13 -0.93
C TRP A 98 -13.34 -4.09 -0.50
N HIS A 99 -13.58 -2.81 -0.78
CA HIS A 99 -12.61 -1.77 -0.51
C HIS A 99 -12.54 -1.46 0.99
N HIS A 100 -11.54 -1.99 1.69
CA HIS A 100 -11.30 -1.70 3.10
C HIS A 100 -10.58 -0.37 3.24
N LYS A 101 -11.34 0.66 3.62
CA LYS A 101 -10.87 2.05 3.72
C LYS A 101 -9.98 2.20 4.96
N SER A 102 -8.99 3.09 4.85
CA SER A 102 -8.29 3.56 6.06
C SER A 102 -9.20 4.46 6.90
N CYS A 103 -8.79 4.76 8.12
CA CYS A 103 -9.48 5.73 8.98
C CYS A 103 -9.26 7.18 8.47
N GLY A 104 -8.88 8.11 9.35
CA GLY A 104 -8.65 9.51 8.99
C GLY A 104 -7.56 9.73 7.93
N GLN A 105 -6.70 8.74 7.65
CA GLN A 105 -5.57 8.95 6.75
C GLN A 105 -5.96 8.98 5.27
N CYS A 106 -7.03 8.27 4.88
CA CYS A 106 -7.65 8.45 3.56
C CYS A 106 -8.35 9.81 3.48
N GLY A 107 -8.83 10.35 4.61
CA GLY A 107 -9.42 11.68 4.67
C GLY A 107 -8.41 12.82 4.46
N ASN A 108 -7.12 12.60 4.76
CA ASN A 108 -6.08 13.61 4.52
C ASN A 108 -5.69 13.73 3.03
N ILE A 109 -5.81 12.64 2.27
CA ILE A 109 -5.47 12.57 0.83
C ILE A 109 -6.57 11.77 0.10
N PRO A 110 -7.77 12.34 -0.09
CA PRO A 110 -8.92 11.63 -0.67
C PRO A 110 -8.72 11.20 -2.13
N GLY A 111 -7.84 11.90 -2.87
CA GLY A 111 -7.44 11.51 -4.22
C GLY A 111 -6.78 10.13 -4.31
N TYR A 112 -6.28 9.61 -3.20
CA TYR A 112 -5.60 8.33 -3.13
C TYR A 112 -6.57 7.14 -3.33
N PRO A 113 -7.63 6.95 -2.50
CA PRO A 113 -8.65 5.96 -2.80
C PRO A 113 -9.40 6.27 -4.11
N ALA A 114 -9.64 7.55 -4.43
CA ALA A 114 -10.32 7.92 -5.67
C ALA A 114 -9.57 7.45 -6.93
N SER A 115 -8.25 7.56 -6.95
CA SER A 115 -7.41 7.09 -8.07
C SER A 115 -7.44 5.57 -8.24
N LEU A 116 -7.48 4.82 -7.12
CA LEU A 116 -7.61 3.37 -7.15
C LEU A 116 -8.93 2.94 -7.79
N LEU A 117 -10.03 3.56 -7.38
CA LEU A 117 -11.36 3.21 -7.87
C LEU A 117 -11.57 3.67 -9.31
N TRP A 118 -11.05 4.84 -9.68
CA TRP A 118 -11.00 5.27 -11.08
C TRP A 118 -10.27 4.24 -11.95
N MET A 119 -9.09 3.78 -11.52
CA MET A 119 -8.33 2.78 -12.25
C MET A 119 -9.08 1.44 -12.35
N MET A 120 -9.76 1.02 -11.28
CA MET A 120 -10.61 -0.18 -11.30
C MET A 120 -11.76 -0.04 -12.30
N ASN A 121 -12.41 1.12 -12.37
CA ASN A 121 -13.48 1.39 -13.34
C ASN A 121 -12.95 1.31 -14.77
N GLU A 122 -11.82 1.94 -15.04
CA GLU A 122 -11.15 1.86 -16.34
C GLU A 122 -10.86 0.39 -16.71
N LEU A 123 -10.40 -0.42 -15.77
CA LEU A 123 -10.11 -1.84 -16.01
C LEU A 123 -11.35 -2.76 -15.98
N GLY A 124 -12.56 -2.22 -15.76
CA GLY A 124 -13.78 -3.03 -15.64
C GLY A 124 -13.77 -3.98 -14.43
N VAL A 125 -13.09 -3.58 -13.35
CA VAL A 125 -12.95 -4.36 -12.13
C VAL A 125 -14.15 -4.11 -11.20
N SER A 126 -14.83 -5.19 -10.82
CA SER A 126 -15.95 -5.11 -9.89
C SER A 126 -15.43 -4.95 -8.45
N TYR A 127 -15.95 -3.96 -7.75
CA TYR A 127 -15.67 -3.74 -6.33
C TYR A 127 -16.92 -3.26 -5.59
N LEU A 128 -16.89 -3.33 -4.26
CA LEU A 128 -17.85 -2.73 -3.36
C LEU A 128 -17.15 -1.67 -2.49
N ASP A 129 -17.66 -0.45 -2.55
CA ASP A 129 -17.25 0.65 -1.69
C ASP A 129 -18.25 0.85 -0.55
N GLU A 130 -18.20 -0.03 0.45
CA GLU A 130 -19.15 0.00 1.57
C GLU A 130 -19.02 1.30 2.37
N THR A 131 -20.15 1.88 2.78
CA THR A 131 -20.18 3.08 3.62
C THR A 131 -20.16 2.76 5.12
N ASP A 132 -20.64 1.59 5.51
CA ASP A 132 -20.66 1.11 6.91
C ASP A 132 -19.35 0.39 7.28
N GLN A 133 -18.25 1.16 7.24
CA GLN A 133 -16.93 0.69 7.64
C GLN A 133 -16.47 1.37 8.92
N THR A 134 -15.51 0.74 9.59
CA THR A 134 -14.91 1.31 10.80
C THR A 134 -13.39 1.14 10.78
N SER A 135 -12.71 1.93 11.62
CA SER A 135 -11.27 1.87 11.78
C SER A 135 -10.76 0.47 12.13
N CYS A 136 -9.56 0.14 11.65
CA CYS A 136 -8.80 -1.04 12.10
C CYS A 136 -8.32 -0.94 13.56
N THR A 137 -8.30 0.26 14.14
CA THR A 137 -7.77 0.58 15.49
C THR A 137 -6.27 0.33 15.69
N ALA A 138 -5.55 -0.13 14.67
CA ALA A 138 -4.13 -0.46 14.72
C ALA A 138 -3.22 0.73 15.06
N TRP A 139 -3.53 1.93 14.56
CA TRP A 139 -2.75 3.13 14.90
C TRP A 139 -2.74 3.41 16.40
N ASN A 140 -3.90 3.28 17.05
CA ASN A 140 -4.01 3.46 18.50
C ASN A 140 -3.22 2.38 19.25
N TYR A 141 -3.29 1.13 18.79
CA TYR A 141 -2.54 0.01 19.39
C TYR A 141 -1.03 0.28 19.38
N HIS A 142 -0.46 0.53 18.20
CA HIS A 142 0.98 0.73 18.07
C HIS A 142 1.45 2.10 18.60
N GLY A 143 0.59 3.11 18.61
CA GLY A 143 0.92 4.46 19.07
C GLY A 143 0.84 4.66 20.58
N SER A 144 -0.16 4.05 21.24
CA SER A 144 -0.38 4.21 22.67
C SER A 144 0.33 3.14 23.52
N GLY A 145 0.55 1.94 22.97
CA GLY A 145 0.99 0.78 23.76
C GLY A 145 -0.07 0.27 24.77
N ILE A 146 -1.29 0.82 24.74
CA ILE A 146 -2.38 0.52 25.71
C ILE A 146 -3.48 -0.33 25.06
N GLY A 147 -3.45 -0.54 23.74
CA GLY A 147 -4.46 -1.36 23.07
C GLY A 147 -4.38 -2.84 23.47
N ASN A 148 -5.54 -3.47 23.71
CA ASN A 148 -5.62 -4.89 24.03
C ASN A 148 -5.77 -5.73 22.74
N ILE A 149 -4.90 -6.73 22.56
CA ILE A 149 -4.89 -7.63 21.41
C ILE A 149 -6.25 -8.30 21.12
N VAL A 150 -7.03 -8.62 22.16
CA VAL A 150 -8.36 -9.24 22.01
C VAL A 150 -9.32 -8.30 21.27
N SER A 151 -9.26 -7.00 21.57
CA SER A 151 -10.09 -6.00 20.90
C SER A 151 -9.65 -5.79 19.46
N LEU A 152 -8.35 -5.79 19.18
CA LEU A 152 -7.83 -5.72 17.82
C LEU A 152 -8.28 -6.90 16.97
N ALA A 153 -8.16 -8.12 17.51
CA ALA A 153 -8.61 -9.34 16.85
C ALA A 153 -10.12 -9.31 16.58
N ALA A 154 -10.94 -8.87 17.54
CA ALA A 154 -12.37 -8.71 17.33
C ALA A 154 -12.69 -7.67 16.23
N VAL A 155 -12.01 -6.52 16.21
CA VAL A 155 -12.20 -5.48 15.18
C VAL A 155 -11.78 -5.97 13.79
N PHE A 156 -10.64 -6.65 13.69
CA PHE A 156 -10.13 -7.27 12.46
C PHE A 156 -11.17 -8.25 11.89
N LEU A 157 -11.57 -9.26 12.68
CA LEU A 157 -12.50 -10.28 12.22
C LEU A 157 -13.91 -9.72 11.97
N ARG A 158 -14.36 -8.70 12.72
CA ARG A 158 -15.62 -8.01 12.43
C ARG A 158 -15.60 -7.33 11.05
N ASN A 159 -14.50 -6.68 10.68
CA ASN A 159 -14.37 -6.03 9.37
C ASN A 159 -14.37 -7.06 8.23
N PHE A 160 -13.65 -8.17 8.40
CA PHE A 160 -13.61 -9.24 7.39
C PHE A 160 -14.93 -9.99 7.29
N HIS A 161 -15.63 -10.19 8.41
CA HIS A 161 -17.00 -10.69 8.40
C HIS A 161 -17.94 -9.72 7.67
N GLN A 162 -17.81 -8.41 7.88
CA GLN A 162 -18.64 -7.44 7.18
C GLN A 162 -18.48 -7.57 5.66
N ALA A 163 -17.24 -7.58 5.16
CA ALA A 163 -16.97 -7.81 3.75
C ALA A 163 -17.58 -9.12 3.22
N TYR A 164 -17.47 -10.21 3.99
CA TYR A 164 -18.02 -11.52 3.65
C TYR A 164 -19.55 -11.52 3.51
N ILE A 165 -20.27 -10.71 4.29
CA ILE A 165 -21.74 -10.68 4.25
C ILE A 165 -22.33 -9.51 3.45
N SER A 166 -21.56 -8.47 3.14
CA SER A 166 -22.06 -7.25 2.47
C SER A 166 -22.81 -7.53 1.18
N SER A 167 -22.37 -8.54 0.42
CA SER A 167 -23.01 -9.00 -0.81
C SER A 167 -24.45 -9.48 -0.63
N LYS A 168 -24.84 -9.95 0.56
CA LYS A 168 -26.21 -10.44 0.83
C LYS A 168 -27.26 -9.35 0.62
N ALA A 169 -26.92 -8.09 0.92
CA ALA A 169 -27.83 -6.95 0.68
C ALA A 169 -28.15 -6.76 -0.82
N GLN A 170 -27.30 -7.28 -1.70
CA GLN A 170 -27.49 -7.28 -3.17
C GLN A 170 -28.18 -8.55 -3.69
N GLY A 171 -28.53 -9.50 -2.80
CA GLY A 171 -29.02 -10.83 -3.22
C GLY A 171 -27.91 -11.76 -3.73
N LEU A 172 -26.65 -11.42 -3.48
CA LEU A 172 -25.47 -12.22 -3.88
C LEU A 172 -25.03 -13.15 -2.73
N PRO A 173 -24.31 -14.25 -3.04
CA PRO A 173 -23.83 -15.17 -2.01
C PRO A 173 -22.81 -14.51 -1.07
N ALA A 174 -22.71 -15.03 0.16
CA ALA A 174 -21.66 -14.62 1.08
C ALA A 174 -20.28 -14.97 0.52
N GLY A 175 -19.28 -14.12 0.76
CA GLY A 175 -17.94 -14.26 0.21
C GLY A 175 -17.82 -13.85 -1.26
N TYR A 176 -18.86 -13.26 -1.86
CA TYR A 176 -18.77 -12.70 -3.22
C TYR A 176 -17.70 -11.61 -3.31
N TYR A 177 -17.53 -10.79 -2.27
CA TYR A 177 -16.48 -9.77 -2.25
C TYR A 177 -15.32 -10.17 -1.34
N TYR A 178 -14.10 -10.03 -1.86
CA TYR A 178 -12.87 -10.25 -1.08
C TYR A 178 -12.21 -8.94 -0.63
N PRO A 179 -11.85 -8.77 0.65
CA PRO A 179 -11.24 -7.54 1.17
C PRO A 179 -9.94 -7.14 0.46
N LEU A 180 -9.90 -5.89 0.00
CA LEU A 180 -8.69 -5.21 -0.43
C LEU A 180 -8.35 -4.09 0.56
N VAL A 181 -7.24 -4.25 1.28
CA VAL A 181 -6.82 -3.34 2.35
C VAL A 181 -6.10 -2.13 1.77
N HIS A 182 -6.64 -0.93 2.00
CA HIS A 182 -6.05 0.30 1.47
C HIS A 182 -4.88 0.83 2.32
N CYS A 183 -4.89 0.59 3.63
CA CYS A 183 -3.90 1.15 4.55
C CYS A 183 -2.80 0.13 4.89
N GLY A 184 -1.53 0.50 4.68
CA GLY A 184 -0.38 -0.31 5.07
C GLY A 184 -0.34 -0.63 6.57
N THR A 185 -0.79 0.30 7.41
CA THR A 185 -0.95 0.06 8.85
C THR A 185 -1.99 -1.03 9.17
N SER A 186 -3.17 -1.00 8.52
CA SER A 186 -4.19 -2.03 8.70
C SER A 186 -3.69 -3.38 8.19
N PHE A 187 -3.01 -3.37 7.04
CA PHE A 187 -2.44 -4.56 6.43
C PHE A 187 -1.43 -5.27 7.33
N GLY A 188 -0.41 -4.56 7.83
CA GLY A 188 0.60 -5.13 8.72
C GLY A 188 -0.02 -5.66 10.02
N ASN A 189 -0.94 -4.89 10.61
CA ASN A 189 -1.61 -5.29 11.83
C ASN A 189 -2.51 -6.52 11.65
N TYR A 190 -3.30 -6.60 10.59
CA TYR A 190 -4.17 -7.75 10.34
C TYR A 190 -3.36 -9.02 10.14
N LYS A 191 -2.20 -8.97 9.48
CA LYS A 191 -1.32 -10.13 9.34
C LYS A 191 -0.75 -10.59 10.68
N GLU A 192 -0.27 -9.66 11.49
CA GLU A 192 0.22 -9.95 12.85
C GLU A 192 -0.88 -10.59 13.71
N VAL A 193 -2.05 -9.97 13.74
CA VAL A 193 -3.20 -10.43 14.53
C VAL A 193 -3.73 -11.77 14.02
N ARG A 194 -3.70 -12.02 12.71
CA ARG A 194 -4.01 -13.34 12.13
C ARG A 194 -3.03 -14.39 12.66
N ALA A 195 -1.73 -14.12 12.67
CA ALA A 195 -0.75 -15.06 13.21
C ALA A 195 -1.04 -15.36 14.70
N TYR A 196 -1.36 -14.37 15.53
CA TYR A 196 -1.73 -14.63 16.93
C TYR A 196 -3.01 -15.44 17.07
N LEU A 197 -4.02 -15.20 16.23
CA LEU A 197 -5.26 -15.97 16.21
C LEU A 197 -5.03 -17.43 15.84
N LEU A 198 -4.09 -17.73 14.94
CA LEU A 198 -3.76 -19.10 14.55
C LEU A 198 -3.03 -19.85 15.66
N HIS A 199 -2.12 -19.20 16.38
CA HIS A 199 -1.31 -19.87 17.42
C HIS A 199 -1.92 -19.86 18.83
N SER A 200 -2.97 -19.08 19.09
CA SER A 200 -3.55 -18.94 20.44
C SER A 200 -5.03 -19.33 20.49
N ALA A 201 -5.30 -20.54 20.99
CA ALA A 201 -6.66 -21.01 21.26
C ALA A 201 -7.38 -20.13 22.30
N GLU A 202 -6.65 -19.63 23.31
CA GLU A 202 -7.21 -18.72 24.30
C GLU A 202 -7.69 -17.40 23.65
N LEU A 203 -6.88 -16.81 22.77
CA LEU A 203 -7.27 -15.61 22.04
C LEU A 203 -8.50 -15.88 21.17
N ARG A 204 -8.53 -17.00 20.42
CA ARG A 204 -9.69 -17.39 19.62
C ARG A 204 -10.96 -17.48 20.46
N GLU A 205 -10.91 -18.13 21.61
CA GLU A 205 -12.07 -18.27 22.49
C GLU A 205 -12.57 -16.94 23.05
N GLN A 206 -11.66 -16.03 23.45
CA GLN A 206 -12.05 -14.70 23.91
C GLN A 206 -12.70 -13.87 22.78
N VAL A 207 -12.13 -13.92 21.57
CA VAL A 207 -12.64 -13.19 20.40
C VAL A 207 -13.98 -13.77 19.93
N LYS A 208 -14.13 -15.09 19.92
CA LYS A 208 -15.38 -15.79 19.55
C LYS A 208 -16.54 -15.37 20.44
N LYS A 209 -16.33 -15.24 21.76
CA LYS A 209 -17.35 -14.73 22.70
C LYS A 209 -17.79 -13.30 22.38
N ILE A 210 -16.87 -12.44 21.92
CA ILE A 210 -17.20 -11.06 21.53
C ILE A 210 -17.99 -11.06 20.22
N LEU A 211 -17.51 -11.76 19.18
CA LEU A 211 -18.17 -11.79 17.87
C LEU A 211 -19.51 -12.50 17.91
N ALA A 212 -19.70 -13.50 18.78
CA ALA A 212 -21.00 -14.14 19.02
C ALA A 212 -22.05 -13.10 19.46
N LYS A 213 -21.71 -12.22 20.41
CA LYS A 213 -22.60 -11.16 20.89
C LYS A 213 -22.95 -10.15 19.80
N LEU A 214 -22.06 -9.97 18.81
CA LEU A 214 -22.26 -9.06 17.68
C LEU A 214 -22.96 -9.73 16.49
N GLY A 215 -23.25 -11.03 16.55
CA GLY A 215 -23.79 -11.78 15.41
C GLY A 215 -22.81 -11.87 14.22
N ARG A 216 -21.50 -11.91 14.51
CA ARG A 216 -20.43 -11.86 13.50
C ARG A 216 -19.63 -13.18 13.43
N LEU A 217 -20.33 -14.29 13.59
CA LEU A 217 -19.79 -15.64 13.41
C LEU A 217 -20.40 -16.27 12.17
N VAL A 218 -19.64 -17.14 11.49
CA VAL A 218 -20.14 -17.98 10.39
C VAL A 218 -20.29 -19.38 10.93
N ASP A 219 -21.53 -19.89 10.97
CA ASP A 219 -21.87 -21.20 11.55
C ASP A 219 -21.31 -21.42 12.96
N GLY A 220 -21.34 -20.37 13.78
CA GLY A 220 -20.83 -20.39 15.16
C GLY A 220 -19.30 -20.33 15.29
N LYS A 221 -18.57 -20.07 14.20
CA LYS A 221 -17.10 -20.06 14.13
C LYS A 221 -16.54 -18.71 13.71
N LEU A 222 -15.25 -18.50 14.00
CA LEU A 222 -14.51 -17.32 13.55
C LEU A 222 -14.27 -17.40 12.04
N LEU A 223 -14.57 -16.32 11.31
CA LEU A 223 -14.22 -16.20 9.89
C LEU A 223 -12.83 -15.55 9.76
N ILE A 224 -11.83 -16.29 9.27
CA ILE A 224 -10.46 -15.79 9.10
C ILE A 224 -10.09 -15.80 7.60
N PRO A 225 -9.49 -14.73 7.03
CA PRO A 225 -9.12 -14.68 5.62
C PRO A 225 -7.91 -15.54 5.27
N GLU A 226 -8.00 -16.26 4.13
CA GLU A 226 -6.89 -16.98 3.51
C GLU A 226 -5.72 -16.04 3.21
N GLU A 227 -6.03 -14.92 2.57
CA GLU A 227 -5.08 -13.88 2.20
C GLU A 227 -5.47 -12.52 2.78
N ILE A 228 -4.48 -11.77 3.27
CA ILE A 228 -4.64 -10.36 3.60
C ILE A 228 -3.87 -9.61 2.53
N VAL A 229 -4.60 -8.86 1.71
CA VAL A 229 -4.08 -8.26 0.48
C VAL A 229 -4.14 -6.75 0.57
N HIS A 230 -3.02 -6.11 0.31
CA HIS A 230 -2.91 -4.66 0.24
C HIS A 230 -3.20 -4.17 -1.18
N TYR A 231 -3.76 -2.97 -1.32
CA TYR A 231 -4.05 -2.42 -2.65
C TYR A 231 -2.80 -2.33 -3.54
N SER A 232 -1.61 -2.04 -2.98
CA SER A 232 -0.38 -1.99 -3.79
C SER A 232 0.07 -3.36 -4.30
N GLU A 233 -0.30 -4.45 -3.62
CA GLU A 233 -0.10 -5.81 -4.14
C GLU A 233 -1.02 -6.07 -5.34
N TRP A 234 -2.26 -5.58 -5.27
CA TRP A 234 -3.19 -5.60 -6.41
C TRP A 234 -2.66 -4.75 -7.57
N VAL A 235 -2.20 -3.52 -7.31
CA VAL A 235 -1.62 -2.63 -8.35
C VAL A 235 -0.43 -3.31 -9.03
N HIS A 236 0.43 -3.95 -8.25
CA HIS A 236 1.57 -4.68 -8.79
C HIS A 236 1.16 -5.88 -9.66
N MET A 237 0.12 -6.61 -9.26
CA MET A 237 -0.42 -7.71 -10.09
C MET A 237 -1.15 -7.21 -11.35
N MET A 238 -1.69 -6.00 -11.33
CA MET A 238 -2.38 -5.35 -12.46
C MET A 238 -1.46 -4.44 -13.29
N ARG A 239 -0.15 -4.37 -12.96
CA ARG A 239 0.75 -3.34 -13.49
C ARG A 239 0.85 -3.29 -15.02
N GLN A 240 0.79 -4.45 -15.67
CA GLN A 240 0.82 -4.55 -17.13
C GLN A 240 -0.50 -4.09 -17.75
N ASP A 241 -1.64 -4.44 -17.15
CA ASP A 241 -2.95 -3.96 -17.59
C ASP A 241 -3.06 -2.43 -17.45
N ILE A 242 -2.49 -1.88 -16.37
CA ILE A 242 -2.40 -0.44 -16.13
C ILE A 242 -1.47 0.21 -17.16
N ALA A 243 -0.25 -0.32 -17.38
CA ALA A 243 0.70 0.21 -18.34
C ALA A 243 0.15 0.19 -19.79
N ASN A 244 -0.65 -0.81 -20.16
CA ASN A 244 -1.33 -0.86 -21.45
C ASN A 244 -2.36 0.27 -21.66
N ARG A 245 -2.78 0.96 -20.60
CA ARG A 245 -3.67 2.12 -20.64
C ARG A 245 -2.94 3.45 -20.52
N GLN A 246 -1.61 3.43 -20.38
CA GLN A 246 -0.80 4.63 -20.29
C GLN A 246 -0.99 5.51 -21.53
N THR A 247 -1.32 6.78 -21.30
CA THR A 247 -1.49 7.79 -22.35
C THR A 247 -0.41 8.85 -22.32
N ILE A 248 0.33 8.95 -21.21
CA ILE A 248 1.39 9.93 -20.99
C ILE A 248 2.71 9.19 -20.82
N ASP A 249 3.70 9.52 -21.65
CA ASP A 249 5.07 9.02 -21.47
C ASP A 249 5.68 9.64 -20.21
N VAL A 250 6.18 8.78 -19.32
CA VAL A 250 6.84 9.16 -18.06
C VAL A 250 8.27 8.64 -17.97
N SER A 251 8.86 8.27 -19.10
CA SER A 251 10.22 7.71 -19.17
C SER A 251 11.33 8.70 -18.79
N ASN A 252 11.00 9.98 -18.75
CA ASN A 252 11.83 11.06 -18.25
C ASN A 252 11.72 11.32 -16.73
N ILE A 253 10.84 10.60 -16.02
CA ILE A 253 10.59 10.79 -14.57
C ILE A 253 11.52 9.91 -13.75
N ARG A 254 12.25 10.53 -12.82
CA ARG A 254 13.10 9.87 -11.82
C ARG A 254 12.28 9.62 -10.56
N ALA A 255 11.78 8.39 -10.42
CA ALA A 255 10.96 7.97 -9.31
C ALA A 255 11.81 7.31 -8.21
N THR A 256 11.68 7.79 -6.98
CA THR A 256 12.18 7.07 -5.80
C THR A 256 11.03 6.39 -5.10
N ILE A 257 11.25 5.20 -4.54
CA ILE A 257 10.21 4.47 -3.82
C ILE A 257 10.42 4.63 -2.30
N HIS A 258 9.34 4.90 -1.59
CA HIS A 258 9.26 4.74 -0.14
C HIS A 258 8.40 3.50 0.19
N PRO A 259 9.01 2.33 0.39
CA PRO A 259 8.25 1.16 0.84
C PRO A 259 7.83 1.35 2.30
N ALA A 260 6.53 1.23 2.57
CA ALA A 260 6.00 1.40 3.92
C ALA A 260 6.43 0.24 4.82
N CYS A 261 6.96 0.56 6.01
CA CYS A 261 7.49 -0.45 6.93
C CYS A 261 6.47 -1.53 7.32
N HIS A 262 5.18 -1.22 7.43
CA HIS A 262 4.16 -2.20 7.79
C HIS A 262 3.75 -3.12 6.65
N VAL A 263 4.12 -2.78 5.42
CA VAL A 263 3.91 -3.65 4.25
C VAL A 263 5.01 -4.68 4.12
N TYR A 264 6.27 -4.36 4.52
CA TYR A 264 7.40 -5.28 4.32
C TYR A 264 8.27 -5.67 5.53
N LYS A 265 8.32 -4.88 6.61
CA LYS A 265 9.17 -5.17 7.78
C LYS A 265 8.45 -5.94 8.87
N MET A 266 7.15 -5.72 9.04
CA MET A 266 6.39 -6.39 10.11
C MET A 266 6.18 -7.88 9.83
N VAL A 267 5.85 -8.22 8.58
CA VAL A 267 5.59 -9.60 8.16
C VAL A 267 6.36 -9.85 6.87
N PRO A 268 7.71 -9.89 6.93
CA PRO A 268 8.57 -9.99 5.75
C PRO A 268 8.26 -11.22 4.90
N GLN A 269 7.78 -12.29 5.53
CA GLN A 269 7.49 -13.55 4.86
C GLN A 269 6.36 -13.51 3.85
N ASP A 270 5.46 -12.52 3.97
CA ASP A 270 4.29 -12.37 3.11
C ASP A 270 4.42 -11.17 2.16
N VAL A 271 5.66 -10.69 1.95
CA VAL A 271 5.98 -9.57 1.06
C VAL A 271 6.20 -10.11 -0.33
N ILE A 272 5.57 -9.48 -1.32
CA ILE A 272 5.79 -9.78 -2.73
C ILE A 272 7.18 -9.33 -3.16
N TYR A 273 7.94 -10.28 -3.69
CA TYR A 273 9.17 -10.04 -4.44
C TYR A 273 9.03 -10.65 -5.83
N ASP A 274 9.58 -9.94 -6.79
CA ASP A 274 9.47 -10.26 -8.20
C ASP A 274 10.86 -10.06 -8.81
N GLU A 275 11.43 -11.12 -9.37
CA GLU A 275 12.77 -11.09 -9.95
C GLU A 275 12.83 -10.16 -11.16
N ASP A 276 11.72 -9.96 -11.85
CA ASP A 276 11.63 -9.05 -13.00
C ASP A 276 11.71 -7.58 -12.55
N VAL A 277 11.45 -7.28 -11.27
CA VAL A 277 11.50 -5.92 -10.72
C VAL A 277 12.84 -5.65 -10.05
N LEU A 278 13.72 -4.91 -10.74
CA LEU A 278 15.07 -4.57 -10.28
C LEU A 278 15.90 -5.81 -9.85
N GLY A 279 15.74 -6.94 -10.56
CA GLY A 279 16.44 -8.19 -10.25
C GLY A 279 16.02 -8.81 -8.91
N GLY A 280 14.82 -8.48 -8.40
CA GLY A 280 14.33 -8.95 -7.10
C GLY A 280 14.98 -8.28 -5.88
N ASN A 281 15.85 -7.29 -6.06
CA ASN A 281 16.62 -6.66 -4.98
C ASN A 281 15.78 -5.70 -4.12
N ARG A 282 14.70 -5.15 -4.67
CA ARG A 282 13.80 -4.21 -3.99
C ARG A 282 12.40 -4.80 -3.85
N VAL A 283 11.61 -4.23 -2.94
CA VAL A 283 10.21 -4.65 -2.75
C VAL A 283 9.45 -4.42 -4.05
N ALA A 284 8.75 -5.43 -4.57
CA ALA A 284 8.25 -5.40 -5.93
C ALA A 284 7.01 -4.51 -6.12
N VAL A 285 6.22 -4.26 -5.08
CA VAL A 285 4.87 -3.69 -5.20
C VAL A 285 4.82 -2.35 -5.97
N SER A 286 5.16 -1.23 -5.32
CA SER A 286 5.13 0.09 -5.96
C SER A 286 6.27 0.27 -6.97
N THR A 287 7.38 -0.44 -6.77
CA THR A 287 8.52 -0.43 -7.69
C THR A 287 8.11 -0.96 -9.07
N GLY A 288 7.38 -2.08 -9.12
CA GLY A 288 7.03 -2.76 -10.35
C GLY A 288 6.06 -1.96 -11.22
N ILE A 289 5.12 -1.22 -10.62
CA ILE A 289 4.24 -0.34 -11.42
C ILE A 289 5.01 0.87 -11.97
N MET A 290 5.95 1.43 -11.22
CA MET A 290 6.79 2.53 -11.72
C MET A 290 7.68 2.06 -12.88
N ASP A 291 8.25 0.86 -12.77
CA ASP A 291 9.04 0.21 -13.82
C ASP A 291 8.18 -0.11 -15.06
N SER A 292 6.98 -0.66 -14.88
CA SER A 292 6.07 -1.01 -15.99
C SER A 292 5.56 0.22 -16.75
N LEU A 293 5.42 1.37 -16.08
CA LEU A 293 5.09 2.65 -16.72
C LEU A 293 6.30 3.31 -17.42
N GLY A 294 7.49 2.71 -17.30
CA GLY A 294 8.72 3.16 -17.96
C GLY A 294 9.50 4.22 -17.21
N THR A 295 9.18 4.55 -15.95
CA THR A 295 9.92 5.56 -15.18
C THR A 295 11.36 5.12 -14.90
N GLN A 296 12.23 6.08 -14.60
CA GLN A 296 13.57 5.79 -14.08
C GLN A 296 13.47 5.54 -12.57
N VAL A 297 13.42 4.28 -12.14
CA VAL A 297 13.41 3.94 -10.71
C VAL A 297 14.82 4.11 -10.13
N ILE A 298 15.00 5.11 -9.26
CA ILE A 298 16.31 5.47 -8.69
C ILE A 298 16.44 4.97 -7.25
N ASP A 299 17.53 4.25 -7.00
CA ASP A 299 17.93 3.79 -5.67
C ASP A 299 18.59 4.92 -4.86
N TYR A 300 18.53 4.86 -3.53
CA TYR A 300 19.09 5.87 -2.63
C TYR A 300 19.40 5.29 -1.25
N SER A 301 20.32 5.94 -0.53
CA SER A 301 20.92 5.36 0.69
C SER A 301 19.93 5.09 1.82
N THR A 302 18.77 5.76 1.83
CA THR A 302 17.75 5.64 2.87
C THR A 302 16.48 4.95 2.41
N TRP A 303 16.52 4.16 1.31
CA TRP A 303 15.36 3.44 0.76
C TRP A 303 14.51 2.74 1.83
N TYR A 304 15.14 1.93 2.67
CA TYR A 304 14.45 1.15 3.70
C TYR A 304 14.18 1.93 4.99
N ASP A 305 14.63 3.17 5.13
CA ASP A 305 14.38 3.94 6.34
C ASP A 305 12.91 4.30 6.47
N CYS A 306 12.45 4.38 7.72
CA CYS A 306 11.10 4.81 8.08
C CYS A 306 10.80 6.20 7.52
N CYS A 307 9.52 6.53 7.28
CA CYS A 307 9.10 7.89 6.92
C CYS A 307 9.22 8.90 8.07
N GLY A 308 9.48 8.43 9.29
CA GLY A 308 9.51 9.25 10.51
C GLY A 308 8.19 9.28 11.28
N PHE A 309 7.06 8.86 10.68
CA PHE A 309 5.75 8.85 11.35
C PHE A 309 5.76 8.07 12.65
N GLY A 310 6.40 6.89 12.63
CA GLY A 310 6.62 5.99 13.77
C GLY A 310 5.56 6.10 14.86
N PHE A 311 4.39 5.49 14.68
CA PHE A 311 3.18 5.48 15.54
C PHE A 311 3.17 6.36 16.80
N ARG A 312 4.07 6.11 17.76
CA ARG A 312 4.22 6.88 19.00
C ARG A 312 4.91 8.24 18.80
N HIS A 313 5.97 8.33 17.99
CA HIS A 313 6.72 9.56 17.71
C HIS A 313 5.85 10.66 17.13
N ILE A 314 4.90 10.39 16.23
CA ILE A 314 4.00 11.45 15.74
C ILE A 314 3.11 12.04 16.87
N ILE A 315 2.85 11.27 17.93
CA ILE A 315 2.06 11.71 19.09
C ILE A 315 2.96 12.43 20.11
N SER A 316 4.07 11.82 20.52
CA SER A 316 4.92 12.29 21.62
C SER A 316 6.14 13.12 21.21
N GLU A 317 6.63 12.96 19.98
CA GLU A 317 7.92 13.48 19.49
C GLU A 317 7.79 14.06 18.06
N ARG A 318 6.87 15.00 17.90
CA ARG A 318 6.55 15.60 16.59
C ARG A 318 7.76 16.20 15.88
N GLU A 319 8.67 16.82 16.62
CA GLU A 319 9.89 17.41 16.04
C GLU A 319 10.86 16.35 15.50
N PHE A 320 10.93 15.18 16.15
CA PHE A 320 11.65 14.05 15.58
C PHE A 320 11.01 13.61 14.26
N THR A 321 9.69 13.44 14.23
CA THR A 321 8.97 13.04 13.01
C THR A 321 9.23 14.02 11.85
N ARG A 322 9.14 15.32 12.14
CA ARG A 322 9.38 16.41 11.19
C ARG A 322 10.80 16.40 10.65
N SER A 323 11.79 16.42 11.53
CA SER A 323 13.21 16.43 11.14
C SER A 323 13.60 15.15 10.40
N PHE A 324 13.12 13.99 10.83
CA PHE A 324 13.41 12.72 10.16
C PHE A 324 12.83 12.67 8.75
N ALA A 325 11.56 13.07 8.57
CA ALA A 325 10.93 13.12 7.25
C ALA A 325 11.71 14.04 6.30
N ILE A 326 12.15 15.22 6.75
CA ILE A 326 12.86 16.17 5.90
C ILE A 326 14.32 15.78 5.69
N ASP A 327 15.10 15.63 6.76
CA ASP A 327 16.56 15.49 6.67
C ASP A 327 16.99 14.08 6.24
N ARG A 328 16.26 13.03 6.64
CA ARG A 328 16.65 11.64 6.35
C ARG A 328 15.97 11.06 5.11
N LYS A 329 14.78 11.56 4.75
CA LYS A 329 14.02 11.06 3.59
C LYS A 329 14.00 12.04 2.43
N ILE A 330 13.36 13.21 2.56
CA ILE A 330 13.17 14.13 1.44
C ILE A 330 14.51 14.67 0.91
N LYS A 331 15.35 15.21 1.79
CA LYS A 331 16.68 15.74 1.44
C LYS A 331 17.51 14.71 0.68
N VAL A 332 17.61 13.49 1.22
CA VAL A 332 18.42 12.42 0.63
C VAL A 332 17.91 12.03 -0.76
N ALA A 333 16.59 11.90 -0.93
CA ALA A 333 16.01 11.58 -2.23
C ALA A 333 16.26 12.70 -3.26
N VAL A 334 16.24 13.96 -2.84
CA VAL A 334 16.56 15.11 -3.71
C VAL A 334 18.04 15.17 -4.04
N GLU A 335 18.93 15.08 -3.05
CA GLU A 335 20.37 15.31 -3.22
C GLU A 335 21.09 14.10 -3.85
N GLU A 336 20.79 12.87 -3.40
CA GLU A 336 21.46 11.66 -3.92
C GLU A 336 20.81 11.17 -5.21
N ALA A 337 19.48 11.05 -5.21
CA ALA A 337 18.76 10.45 -6.32
C ALA A 337 18.29 11.47 -7.36
N GLN A 338 18.37 12.78 -7.09
CA GLN A 338 17.81 13.82 -7.96
C GLN A 338 16.37 13.47 -8.36
N ALA A 339 15.58 13.05 -7.36
CA ALA A 339 14.24 12.54 -7.56
C ALA A 339 13.29 13.64 -8.05
N ASP A 340 12.45 13.30 -9.02
CA ASP A 340 11.33 14.16 -9.43
C ASP A 340 10.08 13.87 -8.59
N VAL A 341 10.00 12.67 -8.05
CA VAL A 341 8.88 12.20 -7.24
C VAL A 341 9.33 11.12 -6.26
N MET A 342 8.73 11.14 -5.06
CA MET A 342 8.75 10.01 -4.14
C MET A 342 7.40 9.31 -4.15
N ILE A 343 7.43 8.01 -4.43
CA ILE A 343 6.27 7.15 -4.56
C ILE A 343 6.06 6.36 -3.26
N GLY A 344 4.90 6.52 -2.65
CA GLY A 344 4.50 5.76 -1.47
C GLY A 344 3.34 4.81 -1.74
N HIS A 345 3.08 3.92 -0.79
CA HIS A 345 1.88 3.09 -0.77
C HIS A 345 1.21 2.98 0.60
N ASP A 346 1.50 3.88 1.52
CA ASP A 346 0.79 3.95 2.80
C ASP A 346 0.40 5.38 3.07
N THR A 347 -0.89 5.57 3.36
CA THR A 347 -1.48 6.88 3.62
C THR A 347 -0.76 7.64 4.72
N GLY A 348 -0.29 6.95 5.78
CA GLY A 348 0.45 7.57 6.88
C GLY A 348 1.84 8.03 6.44
N CYS A 349 2.54 7.21 5.67
CA CYS A 349 3.85 7.56 5.11
C CYS A 349 3.75 8.76 4.16
N ILE A 350 2.82 8.72 3.20
CA ILE A 350 2.62 9.81 2.23
C ILE A 350 2.24 11.09 2.96
N THR A 351 1.24 11.06 3.85
CA THR A 351 0.83 12.24 4.61
C THR A 351 2.01 12.82 5.41
N THR A 352 2.85 11.98 6.00
CA THR A 352 4.00 12.45 6.77
C THR A 352 5.05 13.11 5.88
N LEU A 353 5.41 12.48 4.77
CA LEU A 353 6.45 12.99 3.86
C LEU A 353 5.97 14.20 3.06
N ASP A 354 4.68 14.24 2.71
CA ASP A 354 4.03 15.38 2.05
C ASP A 354 3.86 16.56 3.00
N LYS A 355 3.12 16.36 4.11
CA LYS A 355 2.72 17.45 5.01
C LYS A 355 3.85 18.03 5.83
N ASN A 356 4.97 17.33 6.06
CA ASN A 356 6.05 17.96 6.82
C ASN A 356 6.93 18.88 5.97
N GLN A 357 6.81 18.87 4.63
CA GLN A 357 7.63 19.72 3.76
C GLN A 357 7.35 21.21 3.93
N TRP A 358 6.12 21.63 4.25
CA TRP A 358 5.84 23.04 4.56
C TRP A 358 6.60 23.52 5.81
N ILE A 359 6.80 22.63 6.78
CA ILE A 359 7.56 22.92 8.00
C ILE A 359 9.05 23.01 7.67
N GLY A 360 9.57 22.08 6.84
CA GLY A 360 10.93 22.13 6.32
C GLY A 360 11.21 23.47 5.64
N LYS A 361 10.31 23.89 4.74
CA LYS A 361 10.37 25.20 4.06
C LYS A 361 10.37 26.37 5.04
N ALA A 362 9.47 26.38 6.02
CA ALA A 362 9.42 27.42 7.05
C ALA A 362 10.71 27.48 7.90
N ALA A 363 11.43 26.36 8.03
CA ALA A 363 12.71 26.25 8.71
C ALA A 363 13.94 26.46 7.80
N GLY A 364 13.76 26.95 6.56
CA GLY A 364 14.85 27.20 5.61
C GLY A 364 15.42 25.96 4.93
N LYS A 365 14.70 24.83 4.98
CA LYS A 365 15.05 23.54 4.35
C LYS A 365 14.08 23.22 3.21
N ASP A 366 14.06 24.08 2.21
CA ASP A 366 13.15 23.94 1.05
C ASP A 366 13.75 22.99 -0.01
N TYR A 367 13.65 21.69 0.23
CA TYR A 367 14.08 20.66 -0.75
C TYR A 367 12.99 20.33 -1.78
N SER A 368 11.73 20.70 -1.51
CA SER A 368 10.52 20.50 -2.33
C SER A 368 10.53 19.29 -3.27
N LEU A 369 9.97 18.17 -2.82
CA LEU A 369 9.82 16.94 -3.60
C LEU A 369 8.34 16.50 -3.63
N PRO A 370 7.70 16.34 -4.81
CA PRO A 370 6.39 15.72 -4.93
C PRO A 370 6.36 14.34 -4.25
N VAL A 371 5.39 14.12 -3.35
CA VAL A 371 5.16 12.82 -2.71
C VAL A 371 3.76 12.36 -3.02
N VAL A 372 3.62 11.30 -3.81
CA VAL A 372 2.32 10.79 -4.24
C VAL A 372 2.23 9.28 -4.05
N ALA A 373 1.00 8.77 -4.01
CA ALA A 373 0.80 7.33 -4.04
C ALA A 373 1.14 6.75 -5.42
N ASP A 374 1.60 5.50 -5.44
CA ASP A 374 1.81 4.73 -6.66
C ASP A 374 0.59 4.74 -7.60
N ILE A 375 -0.61 4.57 -7.06
CA ILE A 375 -1.85 4.56 -7.84
C ILE A 375 -2.29 5.96 -8.29
N GLN A 376 -1.95 7.01 -7.55
CA GLN A 376 -2.16 8.39 -7.99
C GLN A 376 -1.28 8.71 -9.20
N PHE A 377 0.00 8.33 -9.12
CA PHE A 377 0.94 8.49 -10.23
C PHE A 377 0.48 7.68 -11.47
N ALA A 378 0.12 6.41 -11.26
CA ALA A 378 -0.36 5.55 -12.35
C ALA A 378 -1.64 6.09 -13.01
N ALA A 379 -2.57 6.63 -12.21
CA ALA A 379 -3.76 7.30 -12.74
C ALA A 379 -3.41 8.53 -13.58
N LEU A 380 -2.49 9.40 -13.13
CA LEU A 380 -2.01 10.52 -13.96
C LEU A 380 -1.41 10.03 -15.28
N ALA A 381 -0.55 9.01 -15.24
CA ALA A 381 0.09 8.44 -16.43
C ALA A 381 -0.93 7.85 -17.44
N CYS A 382 -2.09 7.40 -16.95
CA CYS A 382 -3.21 6.91 -17.75
C CYS A 382 -4.24 7.99 -18.11
N GLY A 383 -3.94 9.27 -17.86
CA GLY A 383 -4.78 10.39 -18.28
C GLY A 383 -5.90 10.79 -17.30
N ALA A 384 -5.86 10.32 -16.06
CA ALA A 384 -6.83 10.75 -15.05
C ALA A 384 -6.71 12.25 -14.78
N HIS A 385 -7.85 12.93 -14.62
CA HIS A 385 -7.85 14.37 -14.37
C HIS A 385 -7.17 14.69 -13.02
N PRO A 386 -6.17 15.60 -12.99
CA PRO A 386 -5.31 15.82 -11.83
C PRO A 386 -6.05 16.35 -10.59
N TYR A 387 -7.04 17.21 -10.78
CA TYR A 387 -7.82 17.78 -9.67
C TYR A 387 -9.14 17.06 -9.35
N LYS A 388 -9.85 16.46 -10.33
CA LYS A 388 -11.09 15.69 -10.08
C LYS A 388 -10.81 14.31 -9.49
N ILE A 389 -9.83 13.59 -10.05
CA ILE A 389 -9.56 12.18 -9.72
C ILE A 389 -8.39 12.05 -8.75
N VAL A 390 -7.23 12.55 -9.18
CA VAL A 390 -5.98 12.42 -8.42
C VAL A 390 -5.96 13.37 -7.22
N GLN A 391 -6.80 14.41 -7.29
CA GLN A 391 -7.03 15.44 -6.29
C GLN A 391 -5.71 16.01 -5.75
N SER A 392 -4.80 16.35 -6.66
CA SER A 392 -3.45 16.82 -6.36
C SER A 392 -3.41 18.02 -5.39
N HIS A 393 -4.44 18.87 -5.41
CA HIS A 393 -4.62 20.01 -4.49
C HIS A 393 -4.71 19.65 -3.01
N TRP A 394 -4.93 18.38 -2.65
CA TRP A 394 -4.84 17.92 -1.27
C TRP A 394 -3.41 17.64 -0.81
N HIS A 395 -2.42 17.62 -1.70
CA HIS A 395 -1.01 17.51 -1.35
C HIS A 395 -0.43 18.87 -0.95
N ALA A 396 0.58 18.86 -0.08
CA ALA A 396 1.32 20.05 0.33
C ALA A 396 2.67 20.17 -0.41
N SER A 397 3.16 19.06 -0.96
CA SER A 397 4.32 19.02 -1.85
C SER A 397 3.99 19.58 -3.23
N ALA A 398 5.02 19.99 -3.98
CA ALA A 398 4.89 20.72 -5.24
C ALA A 398 4.47 19.84 -6.44
N THR A 399 3.31 19.20 -6.37
CA THR A 399 2.81 18.26 -7.39
C THR A 399 2.70 18.87 -8.80
N GLU A 400 2.59 20.19 -8.91
CA GLU A 400 2.62 20.94 -10.16
C GLU A 400 3.92 20.71 -10.94
N SER A 401 5.07 20.69 -10.26
CA SER A 401 6.37 20.44 -10.91
C SER A 401 6.45 19.04 -11.52
N LEU A 402 5.82 18.06 -10.89
CA LEU A 402 5.69 16.71 -11.44
C LEU A 402 4.79 16.73 -12.68
N MET A 403 3.62 17.38 -12.60
CA MET A 403 2.67 17.48 -13.72
C MET A 403 3.30 18.16 -14.93
N GLU A 404 4.07 19.23 -14.73
CA GLU A 404 4.82 19.91 -15.80
C GLU A 404 5.82 18.96 -16.46
N LYS A 405 6.57 18.17 -15.66
CA LYS A 405 7.55 17.21 -16.18
C LYS A 405 6.88 16.04 -16.93
N MET A 406 5.67 15.67 -16.54
CA MET A 406 4.82 14.71 -17.24
C MET A 406 4.16 15.30 -18.50
N GLY A 407 4.28 16.61 -18.75
CA GLY A 407 3.62 17.28 -19.88
C GLY A 407 2.11 17.52 -19.69
N ILE A 408 1.64 17.55 -18.45
CA ILE A 408 0.24 17.83 -18.11
C ILE A 408 0.05 19.35 -17.95
N ASP A 409 -0.89 19.93 -18.71
CA ASP A 409 -1.33 21.33 -18.52
C ASP A 409 -2.23 21.43 -17.28
N TRP A 410 -1.57 21.53 -16.12
CA TRP A 410 -2.27 21.59 -14.84
C TRP A 410 -3.02 22.91 -14.65
N GLN A 411 -2.58 24.01 -15.27
CA GLN A 411 -3.30 25.28 -15.19
C GLN A 411 -4.67 25.20 -15.85
N SER A 412 -4.73 24.62 -17.06
CA SER A 412 -6.00 24.39 -17.76
C SER A 412 -6.89 23.41 -16.99
N ALA A 413 -6.33 22.29 -16.51
CA ALA A 413 -7.07 21.32 -15.71
C ALA A 413 -7.59 21.92 -14.39
N LYS A 414 -6.86 22.85 -13.78
CA LYS A 414 -7.31 23.57 -12.59
C LYS A 414 -8.48 24.49 -12.90
N ALA A 415 -8.41 25.25 -13.99
CA ALA A 415 -9.51 26.10 -14.43
C ALA A 415 -10.78 25.29 -14.74
N GLU A 416 -10.63 24.13 -15.39
CA GLU A 416 -11.73 23.18 -15.63
C GLU A 416 -12.33 22.68 -14.31
N PHE A 417 -11.48 22.32 -13.34
CA PHE A 417 -11.93 21.88 -12.02
C PHE A 417 -12.67 22.98 -11.26
N GLU A 418 -12.19 24.22 -11.26
CA GLU A 418 -12.85 25.35 -10.63
C GLU A 418 -14.23 25.64 -11.26
N ALA A 419 -14.34 25.49 -12.58
CA ALA A 419 -15.63 25.56 -13.27
C ALA A 419 -16.55 24.39 -12.87
N TYR A 420 -16.01 23.17 -12.78
CA TYR A 420 -16.75 21.99 -12.31
C TYR A 420 -17.27 22.17 -10.87
N LEU A 421 -16.51 22.80 -9.97
CA LEU A 421 -16.97 23.07 -8.60
C LEU A 421 -18.27 23.91 -8.57
N LYS A 422 -18.51 24.76 -9.58
CA LYS A 422 -19.77 25.51 -9.71
C LYS A 422 -20.95 24.63 -10.11
N GLN A 423 -20.71 23.57 -10.87
CA GLN A 423 -21.72 22.55 -11.18
C GLN A 423 -22.03 21.74 -9.91
N VAL A 424 -21.00 21.34 -9.16
CA VAL A 424 -21.16 20.61 -7.88
C VAL A 424 -21.96 21.44 -6.88
N GLU A 425 -21.70 22.74 -6.77
CA GLU A 425 -22.46 23.69 -5.94
C GLU A 425 -23.95 23.74 -6.34
N ALA A 426 -24.27 23.59 -7.63
CA ALA A 426 -25.64 23.47 -8.13
C ALA A 426 -26.25 22.05 -7.94
N GLY A 427 -25.46 21.10 -7.45
CA GLY A 427 -25.82 19.70 -7.25
C GLY A 427 -25.65 18.82 -8.49
N GLU A 428 -24.97 19.31 -9.51
CA GLU A 428 -24.58 18.56 -10.72
C GLU A 428 -23.14 18.07 -10.52
N HIS A 429 -22.98 16.80 -10.15
CA HIS A 429 -21.67 16.21 -9.88
C HIS A 429 -21.54 14.86 -10.55
N GLU A 430 -20.34 14.58 -11.02
CA GLU A 430 -19.93 13.26 -11.50
C GLU A 430 -19.50 12.42 -10.30
N SER A 431 -20.11 11.26 -10.13
CA SER A 431 -19.68 10.29 -9.13
C SER A 431 -18.69 9.31 -9.76
N LEU A 432 -17.51 9.18 -9.15
CA LEU A 432 -16.57 8.11 -9.47
C LEU A 432 -17.08 6.72 -9.08
N TYR A 433 -18.09 6.70 -8.22
CA TYR A 433 -18.73 5.51 -7.75
C TYR A 433 -19.99 5.32 -8.56
N ASP A 434 -20.27 4.07 -8.93
CA ASP A 434 -21.64 3.69 -9.19
C ASP A 434 -22.42 3.86 -7.87
N PRO A 435 -23.31 4.86 -7.74
CA PRO A 435 -24.03 5.11 -6.49
C PRO A 435 -24.93 3.93 -6.10
N ARG A 436 -25.22 2.99 -7.01
CA ARG A 436 -25.91 1.73 -6.71
C ARG A 436 -25.08 0.79 -5.84
N LEU A 437 -23.76 0.96 -5.81
CA LEU A 437 -22.80 0.20 -5.01
C LEU A 437 -22.48 0.88 -3.67
N ALA A 438 -22.93 2.12 -3.44
CA ALA A 438 -22.82 2.77 -2.15
C ALA A 438 -23.88 2.19 -1.20
N ILE A 439 -23.61 0.98 -0.70
CA ILE A 439 -24.52 0.24 0.16
C ILE A 439 -24.23 0.58 1.62
N THR A 440 -25.29 0.87 2.36
CA THR A 440 -25.37 0.75 3.81
C THR A 440 -25.95 -0.62 4.14
N SER A 441 -25.11 -1.62 4.41
CA SER A 441 -25.59 -2.97 4.74
C SER A 441 -26.17 -3.12 6.17
N GLY A 442 -26.28 -2.01 6.92
CA GLY A 442 -26.89 -1.95 8.24
C GLY A 442 -28.43 -1.91 8.23
N PRO A 443 -29.07 -2.04 9.40
CA PRO A 443 -30.52 -1.87 9.54
C PRO A 443 -30.98 -0.52 8.96
N GLY A 444 -31.92 -0.54 8.01
CA GLY A 444 -32.39 0.67 7.30
C GLY A 444 -31.88 0.83 5.87
N PHE A 445 -31.31 -0.23 5.25
CA PHE A 445 -30.95 -0.25 3.84
C PHE A 445 -32.14 0.11 2.93
N GLU A 446 -31.97 1.17 2.13
CA GLU A 446 -32.85 1.51 1.02
C GLU A 446 -32.07 1.33 -0.30
N LYS A 447 -32.60 0.52 -1.22
CA LYS A 447 -31.96 0.27 -2.51
C LYS A 447 -32.03 1.54 -3.37
N ALA A 448 -30.88 2.12 -3.70
CA ALA A 448 -30.83 3.26 -4.61
C ALA A 448 -31.40 2.89 -6.01
N PRO A 449 -32.07 3.83 -6.71
CA PRO A 449 -32.49 3.64 -8.11
C PRO A 449 -31.30 3.30 -9.01
N GLN A 450 -31.56 2.60 -10.12
CA GLN A 450 -30.49 2.26 -11.07
C GLN A 450 -29.98 3.51 -11.80
N LEU A 451 -28.83 4.05 -11.37
CA LEU A 451 -28.11 5.13 -12.08
C LEU A 451 -27.03 4.54 -12.99
N ALA A 452 -26.82 5.11 -14.18
CA ALA A 452 -25.67 4.78 -15.02
C ALA A 452 -24.39 5.47 -14.50
N TYR A 453 -23.23 4.98 -14.96
CA TYR A 453 -21.95 5.61 -14.64
C TYR A 453 -21.94 7.06 -15.14
N GLY A 454 -21.60 8.01 -14.25
CA GLY A 454 -21.61 9.45 -14.54
C GLY A 454 -22.96 10.16 -14.35
N GLU A 455 -24.04 9.45 -13.99
CA GLU A 455 -25.33 10.08 -13.70
C GLU A 455 -25.47 10.45 -12.20
N SER A 456 -25.87 11.68 -11.94
CA SER A 456 -26.32 12.14 -10.62
C SER A 456 -27.76 11.71 -10.34
N LEU A 457 -28.13 11.58 -9.06
CA LEU A 457 -29.51 11.31 -8.62
C LEU A 457 -30.52 12.31 -9.24
N LYS A 458 -30.16 13.59 -9.34
CA LYS A 458 -30.99 14.63 -9.99
C LYS A 458 -31.18 14.41 -11.50
N GLN A 459 -30.19 13.85 -12.20
CA GLN A 459 -30.29 13.59 -13.63
C GLN A 459 -31.24 12.41 -13.90
N ALA A 460 -31.22 11.38 -13.07
CA ALA A 460 -32.17 10.28 -13.18
C ALA A 460 -33.59 10.66 -12.75
N ASP A 461 -33.75 11.49 -11.70
CA ASP A 461 -35.07 12.01 -11.31
C ASP A 461 -35.69 12.88 -12.42
N LYS A 462 -34.86 13.62 -13.19
CA LYS A 462 -35.31 14.36 -14.38
C LYS A 462 -35.62 13.47 -15.58
N ALA A 463 -35.03 12.28 -15.68
CA ALA A 463 -35.28 11.33 -16.76
C ALA A 463 -36.50 10.41 -16.50
N ALA A 464 -36.92 10.30 -15.23
CA ALA A 464 -38.06 9.50 -14.79
C ALA A 464 -39.39 10.27 -14.68
N GLY A 465 -39.37 11.59 -14.87
CA GLY A 465 -40.55 12.46 -14.96
C GLY A 465 -40.74 13.02 -16.37
#